data_AF-A0A3N2RK77-F1
#
_entry.id   AF-A0A3N2RK77-F1
#
_cell.length_a   1.000
_cell.length_b   1.000
_cell.length_c   1.000
_cell.angle_alpha   90.00
_cell.angle_beta   90.00
_cell.angle_gamma   90.00
#
_symmetry.space_group_name_H-M   'P 1'
#
loop_
_entity.id
_entity.type
_entity.pdbx_description
1 polymer ?
#
loop_
_entity_poly.entity_id
_entity_poly.type
_entity_poly.pdbx_seq_one_letter_code
_entity_poly.pdbx_strand_id
1 'polypeptide(L)' 'MSTPSVSAAQADRAIQAIREATFFALSEGDRYTALGRKAVANSFYNLLPMLAEIRKAIVEDGAPAQANDDAPDDAPAG' A
#
# COMPACT_ATOMS: atom_id res chain seq x y z
N MET A 1 -10.98 5.74 -25.32
CA MET A 1 -10.04 6.24 -24.30
C MET A 1 -9.92 5.14 -23.25
N SER A 2 -8.76 4.49 -23.16
CA SER A 2 -8.50 3.45 -22.16
C SER A 2 -8.26 4.12 -20.80
N THR A 3 -8.98 3.70 -19.77
CA THR A 3 -8.77 4.21 -18.41
C THR A 3 -7.40 3.74 -17.89
N PRO A 4 -6.65 4.58 -17.15
CA PRO A 4 -5.40 4.17 -16.54
C PRO A 4 -5.70 3.36 -15.26
N SER A 5 -6.03 2.08 -15.41
CA SER A 5 -6.11 1.18 -14.27
C SER A 5 -4.71 0.85 -13.76
N VAL A 6 -4.56 0.74 -12.44
CA VAL A 6 -3.31 0.25 -11.84
C VAL A 6 -3.10 -1.18 -12.33
N SER A 7 -2.06 -1.40 -13.13
CA SER A 7 -1.72 -2.75 -13.57
C SER A 7 -1.36 -3.63 -12.37
N ALA A 8 -1.75 -4.91 -12.40
CA ALA A 8 -1.37 -5.88 -11.37
C ALA A 8 0.16 -5.87 -11.09
N ALA A 9 0.96 -5.76 -12.15
CA ALA A 9 2.42 -5.66 -12.06
C ALA A 9 2.93 -4.38 -11.34
N GLN A 10 2.17 -3.29 -11.32
CA GLN A 10 2.51 -2.09 -10.56
C GLN A 10 2.12 -2.24 -9.08
N ALA A 11 0.97 -2.86 -8.80
CA ALA A 11 0.55 -3.20 -7.44
C ALA A 11 1.54 -4.18 -6.79
N ASP A 12 1.93 -5.26 -7.49
CA ASP A 12 2.89 -6.25 -6.99
C ASP A 12 4.25 -5.63 -6.67
N ARG A 13 4.74 -4.72 -7.54
CA ARG A 13 5.99 -3.98 -7.30
C ARG A 13 5.91 -3.10 -6.06
N ALA A 14 4.79 -2.42 -5.83
CA ALA A 14 4.60 -1.59 -4.64
C ALA A 14 4.54 -2.44 -3.36
N ILE A 15 3.84 -3.58 -3.40
CA ILE A 15 3.77 -4.53 -2.28
C ILE A 15 5.17 -5.04 -1.93
N GLN A 16 5.95 -5.43 -2.94
CA GLN A 16 7.31 -5.91 -2.74
C GLN A 16 8.22 -4.83 -2.13
N ALA A 17 8.17 -3.61 -2.66
CA ALA A 17 8.99 -2.50 -2.15
C ALA A 17 8.63 -2.12 -0.70
N ILE A 18 7.35 -2.18 -0.33
CA ILE A 18 6.90 -1.98 1.06
C ILE A 18 7.42 -3.10 1.96
N ARG A 19 7.37 -4.37 1.51
CA ARG A 19 7.91 -5.51 2.27
C ARG A 19 9.40 -5.35 2.53
N GLU A 20 10.17 -4.95 1.52
CA GLU A 20 11.61 -4.72 1.66
C GLU A 20 11.93 -3.58 2.64
N ALA A 21 11.26 -2.44 2.51
CA ALA A 21 11.45 -1.33 3.46
C ALA A 21 11.07 -1.71 4.90
N THR A 22 10.01 -2.51 5.05
CA THR A 22 9.57 -3.04 6.35
C THR A 22 10.58 -4.03 6.93
N PHE A 23 11.08 -4.96 6.11
CA PHE A 23 12.11 -5.91 6.54
C PHE A 23 13.38 -5.19 6.98
N PHE A 24 13.84 -4.21 6.20
CA PHE A 24 14.97 -3.37 6.57
C PHE A 24 14.72 -2.69 7.92
N ALA A 25 13.57 -2.03 8.09
CA ALA A 25 13.22 -1.35 9.34
C ALA A 25 13.19 -2.29 10.56
N LEU A 26 12.72 -3.52 10.38
CA LEU A 26 12.58 -4.49 11.46
C LEU A 26 13.88 -5.21 11.81
N SER A 27 14.66 -5.60 10.80
CA SER A 27 15.76 -6.55 10.93
C SER A 27 17.15 -5.92 10.82
N GLU A 28 17.31 -4.85 10.04
CA GLU A 28 18.62 -4.32 9.64
C GLU A 28 18.86 -2.88 10.10
N GLY A 29 17.80 -2.09 10.21
CA GLY A 29 17.87 -0.69 10.60
C GLY A 29 18.11 -0.51 12.09
N ASP A 30 19.23 0.10 12.47
CA ASP A 30 19.48 0.52 13.85
C ASP A 30 18.55 1.68 14.26
N ARG A 31 17.43 1.34 14.91
CA ARG A 31 16.41 2.33 15.30
C ARG A 31 16.85 3.18 16.51
N TYR A 32 17.91 2.79 17.21
CA TYR A 32 18.33 3.44 18.45
C TYR A 32 19.28 4.60 18.20
N THR A 33 20.06 4.58 17.11
CA THR A 33 20.90 5.71 16.71
C THR A 33 20.18 6.69 15.79
N ALA A 34 20.64 7.95 15.80
CA ALA A 34 20.11 8.98 14.89
C ALA A 34 20.36 8.63 13.42
N LEU A 35 21.49 8.00 13.11
CA LEU A 35 21.85 7.59 11.76
C LEU A 35 20.95 6.47 11.26
N GLY A 36 20.71 5.44 12.07
CA GLY A 36 19.85 4.34 11.64
C GLY A 36 18.37 4.72 11.60
N ARG A 37 17.87 5.61 12.48
CA ARG A 37 16.53 6.21 12.29
C ARG A 37 16.39 6.95 10.97
N LYS A 38 17.44 7.68 10.55
CA LYS A 38 17.46 8.35 9.25
C LYS A 38 17.48 7.35 8.10
N ALA A 39 18.24 6.26 8.21
CA ALA A 39 18.26 5.20 7.21
C ALA A 39 16.89 4.52 7.04
N VAL A 40 16.23 4.20 8.17
CA VAL A 40 14.86 3.65 8.16
C VAL A 40 13.87 4.63 7.56
N ALA A 41 13.93 5.92 7.92
CA ALA A 41 13.07 6.91 7.30
C ALA A 41 13.30 6.98 5.77
N ASN A 42 14.56 6.97 5.33
CA ASN A 42 14.90 7.02 3.91
C ASN A 42 14.36 5.83 3.12
N SER A 43 14.34 4.61 3.68
CA SER A 43 13.80 3.44 2.98
C SER A 43 12.32 3.60 2.63
N PHE A 44 11.54 4.27 3.48
CA PHE A 44 10.12 4.58 3.20
C PHE A 44 9.94 5.83 2.34
N TYR A 45 10.76 6.88 2.54
CA TYR A 45 10.67 8.10 1.73
C TYR A 45 10.86 7.84 0.23
N ASN A 46 11.72 6.88 -0.12
CA ASN A 46 11.94 6.46 -1.50
C ASN A 46 10.69 5.86 -2.17
N LEU A 47 9.72 5.38 -1.38
CA LEU A 47 8.48 4.78 -1.90
C LEU A 47 7.39 5.82 -2.18
N LEU A 48 7.48 7.03 -1.62
CA LEU A 48 6.40 8.03 -1.71
C LEU A 48 6.01 8.41 -3.15
N PRO A 49 6.94 8.61 -4.10
CA PRO A 49 6.56 8.94 -5.48
C PRO A 49 5.73 7.82 -6.13
N MET A 50 6.16 6.58 -5.96
CA MET A 50 5.45 5.40 -6.47
C MET A 50 4.05 5.26 -5.85
N LEU A 51 3.93 5.49 -4.55
CA LEU A 51 2.62 5.45 -3.86
C LEU A 51 1.70 6.60 -4.31
N ALA A 52 2.25 7.77 -4.60
CA ALA A 52 1.48 8.90 -5.11
C ALA A 52 0.91 8.62 -6.52
N GLU A 53 1.70 7.99 -7.41
CA GLU A 53 1.25 7.57 -8.74
C GLU A 53 0.12 6.53 -8.64
N ILE A 54 0.26 5.54 -7.76
CA ILE A 54 -0.76 4.52 -7.54
C ILE A 54 -2.05 5.15 -6.98
N ARG A 55 -1.93 6.05 -6.01
CA ARG A 55 -3.09 6.78 -5.47
C ARG A 55 -3.79 7.59 -6.55
N LYS A 56 -3.04 8.29 -7.40
CA LYS A 56 -3.59 9.06 -8.52
C LYS A 56 -4.36 8.15 -9.47
N ALA A 57 -3.79 7.02 -9.86
CA ALA A 57 -4.46 6.03 -10.70
C ALA A 57 -5.77 5.51 -10.06
N ILE A 58 -5.77 5.17 -8.76
CA ILE A 58 -6.99 4.73 -8.05
C ILE A 58 -8.08 5.82 -8.01
N VAL A 59 -7.71 7.08 -7.75
CA VAL A 59 -8.65 8.21 -7.68
C VAL A 59 -9.22 8.53 -9.06
N GLU A 60 -8.39 8.48 -10.11
CA GLU A 60 -8.80 8.74 -11.49
C GLU A 60 -9.65 7.60 -12.08
N ASP A 61 -9.47 6.35 -11.63
CA ASP A 61 -10.29 5.20 -12.04
C ASP A 61 -11.65 5.15 -11.31
N GLY A 62 -11.83 5.93 -10.24
CA GLY A 62 -13.07 6.01 -9.46
C GLY A 62 -13.43 4.68 -8.78
N ALA A 63 -12.98 4.48 -7.55
CA ALA A 63 -13.45 3.35 -6.76
C ALA A 63 -14.95 3.51 -6.43
N PRO A 64 -15.86 2.61 -6.85
CA PRO A 64 -16.97 2.27 -5.97
C PRO A 64 -16.31 1.65 -4.74
N ALA A 65 -16.50 2.27 -3.57
CA ALA A 65 -16.27 1.59 -2.31
C ALA A 65 -17.21 0.38 -2.30
N GLN A 66 -16.73 -0.80 -2.70
CA GLN A 66 -17.37 -2.04 -2.31
C GLN A 66 -17.12 -2.18 -0.81
N ALA A 67 -18.00 -1.54 -0.05
CA ALA A 67 -18.35 -1.99 1.27
C ALA A 67 -18.78 -3.45 1.11
N ASN A 68 -17.89 -4.38 1.42
CA ASN A 68 -18.29 -5.73 1.76
C ASN A 68 -18.96 -5.64 3.13
N ASP A 69 -20.19 -5.12 3.13
CA ASP A 69 -21.21 -5.37 4.15
C ASP A 69 -21.86 -6.72 3.80
N ASP A 70 -21.06 -7.78 3.73
CA ASP A 70 -21.56 -9.14 3.87
C ASP A 70 -21.53 -9.46 5.37
N ALA A 71 -22.45 -8.81 6.10
CA ALA A 71 -22.88 -9.33 7.39
C ALA A 71 -23.70 -10.60 7.10
N PRO A 72 -23.29 -11.79 7.58
CA PRO A 72 -24.20 -12.91 7.60
C PRO A 72 -25.13 -12.74 8.78
N ASP A 73 -26.44 -12.81 8.52
CA ASP A 73 -27.46 -13.52 9.29
C ASP A 73 -28.81 -12.80 9.17
N ASP A 74 -29.38 -12.83 7.96
CA ASP A 74 -30.81 -12.66 7.81
C ASP A 74 -31.43 -14.06 7.86
N ALA A 75 -31.72 -14.53 9.08
CA ALA A 75 -32.62 -15.64 9.31
C ALA A 75 -34.00 -15.10 9.66
N PRO A 76 -34.97 -15.07 8.73
CA PRO A 76 -36.35 -14.88 9.09
C PRO A 76 -37.08 -16.23 9.20
N ALA A 77 -37.54 -16.47 10.43
CA ALA A 77 -38.89 -16.87 10.82
C ALA A 77 -39.53 -18.13 10.20
N GLY A 78 -39.87 -19.08 11.08
CA GLY A 78 -40.80 -20.17 10.81
C GLY A 78 -40.70 -21.30 11.81
#